data_AF-A0A2A9KL25-F1
#
_entry.id   AF-A0A2A9KL25-F1
#
_cell.length_a   1.000
_cell.length_b   1.000
_cell.length_c   1.000
_cell.angle_alpha   90.00
_cell.angle_beta   90.00
_cell.angle_gamma   90.00
#
_symmetry.space_group_name_H-M   'P 1'
#
loop_
_entity.id
_entity.type
_entity.pdbx_description
1 polymer ?
#
loop_
_entity_poly.entity_id
_entity_poly.type
_entity_poly.pdbx_seq_one_letter_code
_entity_poly.pdbx_strand_id
1 'polypeptide(L)'
;MKESTLKLVFFCGLLVSSVALSAGVWKPAVLKPSDEAKWILNVNNHQTADGSSVRDVLAYAERVRPRQFKVAKIDVGYNGATGKPDSVFIGYWIGRNRKEGDQFIDLGYPMTKNGAIATIDLKDRPTLTALEKGRESFLHEIDSIYSENCVQPGTTERLC
;
A
#
# COMPACT_ATOMS: atom_id res chain seq x y z
N MET A 1 16.13 75.48 -18.57
CA MET A 1 17.27 74.55 -18.49
C MET A 1 17.85 74.62 -17.09
N LYS A 2 18.21 73.44 -16.54
CA LYS A 2 18.77 73.14 -15.21
C LYS A 2 17.77 72.73 -14.11
N GLU A 3 18.12 71.58 -13.55
CA GLU A 3 17.45 70.70 -12.58
C GLU A 3 17.32 71.33 -11.19
N SER A 4 16.35 70.86 -10.40
CA SER A 4 16.53 70.38 -9.03
C SER A 4 15.21 69.87 -8.41
N THR A 5 15.16 68.55 -8.19
CA THR A 5 14.76 67.86 -6.94
C THR A 5 13.40 68.15 -6.28
N LEU A 6 12.53 67.12 -6.14
CA LEU A 6 12.38 66.33 -4.88
C LEU A 6 10.97 65.68 -4.72
N LYS A 7 10.97 64.33 -4.68
CA LYS A 7 10.10 63.36 -3.97
C LYS A 7 8.59 63.27 -4.28
N LEU A 8 8.15 62.08 -4.71
CA LEU A 8 7.14 61.35 -3.97
C LEU A 8 7.38 59.83 -3.99
N VAL A 9 7.21 59.26 -2.80
CA VAL A 9 7.59 57.94 -2.32
C VAL A 9 6.72 56.83 -2.91
N PHE A 10 7.37 55.73 -3.29
CA PHE A 10 6.78 54.43 -3.61
C PHE A 10 6.10 53.84 -2.36
N PHE A 11 4.81 53.51 -2.46
CA PHE A 11 4.18 52.45 -1.65
C PHE A 11 2.97 51.90 -2.41
N CYS A 12 3.20 50.93 -3.29
CA CYS A 12 2.15 50.08 -3.83
C CYS A 12 2.22 48.75 -3.08
N GLY A 13 1.40 48.62 -2.05
CA GLY A 13 1.28 47.41 -1.25
C GLY A 13 0.70 46.28 -2.07
N LEU A 14 1.54 45.30 -2.40
CA LEU A 14 1.10 43.97 -2.81
C LEU A 14 0.53 43.26 -1.57
N LEU A 15 -0.80 43.29 -1.43
CA LEU A 15 -1.54 42.37 -0.57
C LEU A 15 -1.41 40.96 -1.15
N VAL A 16 -0.38 40.24 -0.75
CA VAL A 16 -0.34 38.78 -0.90
C VAL A 16 -1.30 38.23 0.14
N SER A 17 -2.56 38.02 -0.25
CA SER A 17 -3.52 37.26 0.56
C SER A 17 -3.01 35.83 0.69
N SER A 18 -2.30 35.56 1.78
CA SER A 18 -1.95 34.21 2.21
C SER A 18 -3.24 33.52 2.63
N VAL A 19 -3.89 32.83 1.70
CA VAL A 19 -4.90 31.82 2.06
C VAL A 19 -4.12 30.67 2.69
N ALA A 20 -3.94 30.72 4.01
CA ALA A 20 -3.50 29.58 4.76
C ALA A 20 -4.61 28.53 4.67
N LEU A 21 -4.46 27.57 3.75
CA LEU A 21 -5.17 26.30 3.88
C LEU A 21 -4.64 25.66 5.16
N SER A 22 -5.37 25.85 6.27
CA SER A 22 -5.27 24.97 7.40
C SER A 22 -5.74 23.60 6.92
N ALA A 23 -4.81 22.77 6.45
CA ALA A 23 -5.04 21.34 6.34
C ALA A 23 -5.34 20.87 7.76
N GLY A 24 -6.62 20.79 8.11
CA GLY A 24 -7.05 20.23 9.38
C GLY A 24 -6.42 18.84 9.48
N VAL A 25 -5.61 18.62 10.51
CA VAL A 25 -5.05 17.31 10.80
C VAL A 25 -6.23 16.44 11.22
N TRP A 26 -6.79 15.69 10.26
CA TRP A 26 -7.89 14.78 10.52
C TRP A 26 -7.41 13.67 11.45
N LYS A 27 -7.97 13.59 12.65
CA LYS A 27 -7.70 12.50 13.57
C LYS A 27 -8.29 11.21 12.98
N PRO A 28 -7.51 10.13 12.82
CA PRO A 28 -8.04 8.89 12.27
C PRO A 28 -9.21 8.37 13.10
N ALA A 29 -10.28 7.96 12.44
CA ALA A 29 -11.41 7.27 13.04
C ALA A 29 -11.02 5.81 13.28
N VAL A 30 -10.11 5.60 14.23
CA VAL A 30 -9.54 4.28 14.55
C VAL A 30 -10.66 3.32 14.92
N LEU A 31 -10.67 2.15 14.27
CA LEU A 31 -11.62 1.10 14.58
C LEU A 31 -11.42 0.58 16.00
N LYS A 32 -12.48 0.02 16.58
CA LYS A 32 -12.31 -0.77 17.80
C LYS A 32 -11.48 -2.02 17.46
N PRO A 33 -10.62 -2.52 18.37
CA PRO A 33 -9.82 -3.72 18.10
C PRO A 33 -10.65 -4.94 17.66
N SER A 34 -11.88 -5.07 18.17
CA SER A 34 -12.80 -6.13 17.75
C SER A 34 -13.27 -6.01 16.30
N ASP A 35 -13.38 -4.78 15.79
CA ASP A 35 -13.81 -4.52 14.43
C ASP A 35 -12.62 -4.68 13.47
N GLU A 36 -11.42 -4.23 13.85
CA GLU A 36 -10.18 -4.52 13.12
C GLU A 36 -9.96 -6.03 12.95
N ALA A 37 -10.09 -6.79 14.03
CA ALA A 37 -9.94 -8.25 14.00
C ALA A 37 -10.97 -8.91 13.06
N LYS A 38 -12.20 -8.41 13.01
CA LYS A 38 -13.22 -8.92 12.08
C LYS A 38 -12.88 -8.61 10.63
N TRP A 39 -12.38 -7.41 10.34
CA TRP A 39 -11.99 -7.02 8.98
C TRP A 39 -10.85 -7.90 8.47
N ILE A 40 -9.82 -8.08 9.30
CA ILE A 40 -8.67 -8.95 9.00
C ILE A 40 -9.13 -10.41 8.84
N LEU A 41 -10.05 -10.88 9.67
CA LEU A 41 -10.62 -12.23 9.54
C LEU A 41 -11.39 -12.41 8.22
N ASN A 42 -12.17 -11.39 7.82
CA ASN A 42 -12.91 -11.42 6.56
C ASN A 42 -11.97 -11.51 5.36
N VAL A 43 -10.86 -10.77 5.34
CA VAL A 43 -9.84 -10.90 4.30
C VAL A 43 -9.16 -12.26 4.34
N ASN A 44 -8.73 -12.73 5.52
CA ASN A 44 -8.08 -14.03 5.64
C ASN A 44 -8.95 -15.18 5.12
N ASN A 45 -10.27 -15.12 5.33
CA ASN A 45 -11.23 -16.15 4.95
C ASN A 45 -11.78 -15.98 3.53
N HIS A 46 -11.50 -14.86 2.87
CA HIS A 46 -11.93 -14.59 1.50
C HIS A 46 -11.47 -15.69 0.56
N GLN A 47 -12.39 -16.21 -0.25
CA GLN A 47 -12.12 -17.32 -1.15
C GLN A 47 -11.60 -16.81 -2.47
N THR A 48 -10.44 -17.33 -2.88
CA THR A 48 -9.83 -17.09 -4.18
C THR A 48 -10.48 -18.01 -5.23
N ALA A 49 -10.23 -17.74 -6.51
CA ALA A 49 -10.85 -18.46 -7.62
C ALA A 49 -10.55 -19.98 -7.63
N ASP A 50 -9.43 -20.39 -7.03
CA ASP A 50 -9.06 -21.80 -6.86
C ASP A 50 -9.70 -22.48 -5.63
N GLY A 51 -10.56 -21.77 -4.89
CA GLY A 51 -11.22 -22.27 -3.68
C GLY A 51 -10.32 -22.30 -2.43
N SER A 52 -9.13 -21.71 -2.48
CA SER A 52 -8.32 -21.46 -1.29
C SER A 52 -8.81 -20.22 -0.56
N SER A 53 -8.57 -20.11 0.74
CA SER A 53 -8.66 -18.79 1.39
C SER A 53 -7.41 -17.96 1.09
N VAL A 54 -7.50 -16.62 1.15
CA VAL A 54 -6.33 -15.72 1.03
C VAL A 54 -5.23 -16.14 2.00
N ARG A 55 -5.58 -16.48 3.24
CA ARG A 55 -4.62 -16.98 4.23
C ARG A 55 -3.92 -18.24 3.75
N ASP A 56 -4.64 -19.19 3.15
CA ASP A 56 -4.06 -20.42 2.64
C ASP A 56 -3.13 -20.18 1.44
N VAL A 57 -3.44 -19.19 0.59
CA VAL A 57 -2.57 -18.80 -0.53
C VAL A 57 -1.26 -18.20 -0.02
N LEU A 58 -1.33 -17.28 0.95
CA LEU A 58 -0.13 -16.70 1.57
C LEU A 58 0.72 -17.75 2.29
N ALA A 59 0.08 -18.60 3.10
CA ALA A 59 0.77 -19.69 3.82
C ALA A 59 1.40 -20.70 2.86
N TYR A 60 0.74 -20.98 1.73
CA TYR A 60 1.31 -21.81 0.67
C TYR A 60 2.60 -21.19 0.14
N ALA A 61 2.57 -19.91 -0.25
CA ALA A 61 3.74 -19.20 -0.78
C ALA A 61 4.90 -19.16 0.23
N GLU A 62 4.65 -18.86 1.51
CA GLU A 62 5.71 -18.88 2.54
C GLU A 62 6.35 -20.25 2.68
N ARG A 63 5.54 -21.32 2.61
CA ARG A 63 6.02 -22.69 2.73
C ARG A 63 6.84 -23.12 1.52
N VAL A 64 6.43 -22.76 0.30
CA VAL A 64 7.11 -23.21 -0.92
C VAL A 64 8.24 -22.27 -1.38
N ARG A 65 8.30 -21.04 -0.85
CA ARG A 65 9.36 -20.05 -1.09
C ARG A 65 9.96 -19.51 0.22
N PRO A 66 10.43 -20.38 1.14
CA PRO A 66 10.87 -19.96 2.47
C PRO A 66 12.14 -19.09 2.46
N ARG A 67 12.81 -18.98 1.31
CA ARG A 67 14.02 -18.17 1.10
C ARG A 67 13.78 -16.92 0.25
N GLN A 68 12.54 -16.66 -0.15
CA GLN A 68 12.22 -15.54 -1.04
C GLN A 68 10.99 -14.76 -0.57
N PHE A 69 10.07 -15.36 0.18
CA PHE A 69 8.81 -14.71 0.55
C PHE A 69 8.53 -14.82 2.05
N LYS A 70 7.95 -13.77 2.63
CA LYS A 70 7.43 -13.76 3.99
C LYS A 70 6.36 -12.70 4.19
N VAL A 71 5.24 -13.07 4.79
CA VAL A 71 4.22 -12.12 5.24
C VAL A 71 4.78 -11.34 6.44
N ALA A 72 4.75 -10.01 6.33
CA ALA A 72 5.22 -9.13 7.38
C ALA A 72 4.08 -8.76 8.33
N LYS A 73 2.93 -8.37 7.77
CA LYS A 73 1.77 -7.90 8.52
C LYS A 73 0.50 -7.98 7.70
N ILE A 74 -0.62 -8.05 8.41
CA ILE A 74 -1.95 -7.81 7.85
C ILE A 74 -2.65 -6.82 8.79
N ASP A 75 -2.98 -5.63 8.30
CA ASP A 75 -3.48 -4.53 9.11
C ASP A 75 -4.58 -3.72 8.40
N VAL A 76 -5.32 -2.91 9.17
CA VAL A 76 -6.34 -2.03 8.61
C VAL A 76 -5.69 -0.76 8.07
N GLY A 77 -6.02 -0.47 6.81
CA GLY A 77 -5.64 0.75 6.12
C GLY A 77 -6.60 1.90 6.38
N TYR A 78 -6.04 3.09 6.55
CA TYR A 78 -6.78 4.33 6.76
C TYR A 78 -6.57 5.28 5.59
N ASN A 79 -7.68 5.79 5.06
CA ASN A 79 -7.68 6.79 4.02
C ASN A 79 -6.97 8.07 4.49
N GLY A 80 -5.87 8.46 3.84
CA GLY A 80 -5.08 9.63 4.26
C GLY A 80 -5.83 10.96 4.24
N ALA A 81 -6.86 11.10 3.39
CA ALA A 81 -7.64 12.33 3.28
C ALA A 81 -8.76 12.44 4.32
N THR A 82 -9.39 11.31 4.68
CA THR A 82 -10.57 11.30 5.57
C THR A 82 -10.28 10.74 6.96
N GLY A 83 -9.13 10.08 7.14
CA GLY A 83 -8.76 9.35 8.35
C GLY A 83 -9.64 8.13 8.63
N LYS A 84 -10.51 7.72 7.70
CA LYS A 84 -11.44 6.59 7.90
C LYS A 84 -10.81 5.29 7.43
N PRO A 85 -11.10 4.16 8.10
CA PRO A 85 -10.68 2.84 7.63
C PRO A 85 -11.39 2.55 6.31
N ASP A 86 -10.64 2.11 5.30
CA ASP A 86 -11.18 1.83 3.96
C ASP A 86 -10.61 0.56 3.32
N SER A 87 -9.65 -0.09 3.99
CA SER A 87 -8.93 -1.22 3.41
C SER A 87 -8.36 -2.14 4.49
N VAL A 88 -8.03 -3.37 4.11
CA VAL A 88 -7.12 -4.25 4.84
C VAL A 88 -5.93 -4.50 3.95
N PHE A 89 -4.75 -4.18 4.45
CA PHE A 89 -3.47 -4.31 3.77
C PHE A 89 -2.78 -5.59 4.17
N ILE A 90 -2.14 -6.23 3.19
CA ILE A 90 -1.28 -7.39 3.36
C ILE A 90 0.11 -6.94 2.91
N GLY A 91 0.97 -6.71 3.90
CA GLY A 91 2.37 -6.35 3.67
C GLY A 91 3.26 -7.58 3.72
N TYR A 92 4.14 -7.76 2.74
CA TYR A 92 5.09 -8.87 2.69
C TYR A 92 6.43 -8.46 2.09
N TRP A 93 7.45 -9.25 2.44
CA TRP A 93 8.82 -9.10 1.95
C TRP A 93 9.10 -10.11 0.85
N ILE A 94 9.76 -9.65 -0.21
CA ILE A 94 10.37 -10.47 -1.26
C ILE A 94 11.88 -10.25 -1.26
N GLY A 95 12.64 -11.30 -0.97
CA GLY A 95 14.09 -11.26 -0.86
C GLY A 95 14.64 -12.38 0.03
N ARG A 96 15.95 -12.53 0.11
CA ARG A 96 16.62 -13.60 0.85
C ARG A 96 16.48 -13.43 2.36
N ASN A 97 16.51 -12.19 2.84
CA ASN A 97 16.49 -11.87 4.25
C ASN A 97 15.07 -11.82 4.81
N ARG A 98 14.09 -11.54 3.95
CA ARG A 98 12.65 -11.42 4.19
C ARG A 98 12.35 -10.44 5.32
N LYS A 99 13.00 -9.28 5.25
CA LYS A 99 12.95 -8.17 6.22
C LYS A 99 13.34 -6.86 5.55
N GLU A 100 13.36 -5.77 6.32
CA GLU A 100 13.87 -4.47 5.90
C GLU A 100 15.22 -4.59 5.18
N GLY A 101 15.31 -3.92 4.02
CA GLY A 101 16.41 -4.06 3.06
C GLY A 101 16.07 -4.91 1.83
N ASP A 102 15.06 -5.79 1.95
CA ASP A 102 14.49 -6.51 0.81
C ASP A 102 13.29 -5.75 0.21
N GLN A 103 12.75 -6.24 -0.90
CA GLN A 103 11.59 -5.63 -1.56
C GLN A 103 10.35 -5.76 -0.68
N PHE A 104 9.72 -4.64 -0.33
CA PHE A 104 8.42 -4.62 0.35
C PHE A 104 7.29 -4.44 -0.66
N ILE A 105 6.22 -5.21 -0.51
CA ILE A 105 4.98 -4.99 -1.27
C ILE A 105 3.82 -4.91 -0.30
N ASP A 106 2.94 -3.96 -0.59
CA ASP A 106 1.69 -3.75 0.13
C ASP A 106 0.49 -3.93 -0.79
N LEU A 107 -0.44 -4.79 -0.37
CA LEU A 107 -1.58 -5.22 -1.16
C LEU A 107 -2.87 -5.02 -0.38
N GLY A 108 -3.70 -4.09 -0.84
CA GLY A 108 -4.94 -3.71 -0.14
C GLY A 108 -6.20 -4.37 -0.69
N TYR A 109 -6.98 -5.01 0.18
CA TYR A 109 -8.39 -5.33 -0.05
C TYR A 109 -9.24 -4.11 0.31
N PRO A 110 -10.00 -3.54 -0.63
CA PRO A 110 -10.92 -2.45 -0.30
C PRO A 110 -12.05 -3.01 0.58
N MET A 111 -12.41 -2.26 1.63
CA MET A 111 -13.42 -2.66 2.59
C MET A 111 -14.61 -1.72 2.54
N THR A 112 -15.81 -2.28 2.68
CA THR A 112 -17.02 -1.51 2.92
C THR A 112 -17.04 -1.00 4.37
N LYS A 113 -17.89 0.00 4.65
CA LYS A 113 -18.04 0.56 6.01
C LYS A 113 -18.47 -0.46 7.07
N ASN A 114 -19.15 -1.54 6.67
CA ASN A 114 -19.56 -2.64 7.56
C ASN A 114 -18.51 -3.76 7.67
N GLY A 115 -17.33 -3.60 7.05
CA GLY A 115 -16.23 -4.55 7.16
C GLY A 115 -16.31 -5.75 6.25
N ALA A 116 -17.13 -5.71 5.20
CA ALA A 116 -17.06 -6.68 4.12
C ALA A 116 -16.03 -6.24 3.09
N ILE A 117 -15.53 -7.18 2.29
CA ILE A 117 -14.70 -6.84 1.13
C ILE A 117 -15.61 -6.15 0.11
N ALA A 118 -15.21 -4.94 -0.30
CA ALA A 118 -15.89 -4.21 -1.36
C ALA A 118 -15.56 -4.84 -2.72
N THR A 119 -16.31 -4.46 -3.77
CA THR A 119 -15.97 -4.86 -5.13
C THR A 119 -14.52 -4.50 -5.45
N ILE A 120 -13.74 -5.50 -5.85
CA ILE A 120 -12.33 -5.33 -6.16
C ILE A 120 -12.21 -4.94 -7.64
N ASP A 121 -11.71 -3.73 -7.90
CA ASP A 121 -11.19 -3.39 -9.22
C ASP A 121 -9.76 -3.96 -9.33
N LEU A 122 -9.62 -4.96 -10.19
CA LEU A 122 -8.35 -5.66 -10.43
C LEU A 122 -7.52 -5.00 -11.52
N LYS A 123 -8.06 -3.99 -12.21
CA LYS A 123 -7.35 -3.27 -13.25
C LYS A 123 -6.09 -2.61 -12.66
N ASP A 124 -4.95 -2.80 -13.33
CA ASP A 124 -3.65 -2.25 -12.91
C ASP A 124 -3.17 -2.74 -11.53
N ARG A 125 -3.68 -3.88 -11.04
CA ARG A 125 -3.30 -4.51 -9.77
C ARG A 125 -2.84 -5.97 -9.99
N PRO A 126 -1.70 -6.20 -10.66
CA PRO A 126 -1.27 -7.54 -11.08
C PRO A 126 -1.14 -8.50 -9.90
N THR A 127 -0.57 -8.04 -8.79
CA THR A 127 -0.31 -8.92 -7.65
C THR A 127 -1.57 -9.28 -6.85
N LEU A 128 -2.52 -8.35 -6.70
CA LEU A 128 -3.85 -8.69 -6.14
C LEU A 128 -4.62 -9.61 -7.09
N THR A 129 -4.50 -9.40 -8.40
CA THR A 129 -5.09 -10.31 -9.39
C THR A 129 -4.52 -11.72 -9.27
N ALA A 130 -3.21 -11.85 -9.09
CA ALA A 130 -2.55 -13.13 -8.90
C ALA A 130 -2.99 -13.80 -7.59
N LEU A 131 -3.09 -13.04 -6.50
CA LEU A 131 -3.62 -13.53 -5.22
C LEU A 131 -5.07 -14.03 -5.36
N GLU A 132 -5.95 -13.23 -5.95
CA GLU A 132 -7.36 -13.58 -6.17
C GLU A 132 -7.56 -14.81 -7.06
N LYS A 133 -6.60 -15.10 -7.96
CA LYS A 133 -6.61 -16.31 -8.79
C LYS A 133 -6.22 -17.58 -8.01
N GLY A 134 -5.52 -17.45 -6.89
CA GLY A 134 -5.19 -18.56 -6.00
C GLY A 134 -3.70 -18.92 -5.94
N ARG A 135 -3.41 -20.12 -5.40
CA ARG A 135 -2.07 -20.54 -4.95
C ARG A 135 -1.00 -20.46 -6.04
N GLU A 136 -1.23 -21.11 -7.17
CA GLU A 136 -0.22 -21.21 -8.23
C GLU A 136 -0.01 -19.87 -8.96
N SER A 137 -1.09 -19.09 -9.15
CA SER A 137 -0.98 -17.77 -9.77
C SER A 137 -0.20 -16.81 -8.88
N PHE A 138 -0.48 -16.81 -7.58
CA PHE A 138 0.27 -15.98 -6.63
C PHE A 138 1.73 -16.41 -6.52
N LEU A 139 1.99 -17.72 -6.47
CA LEU A 139 3.36 -18.23 -6.45
C LEU A 139 4.17 -17.78 -7.67
N HIS A 140 3.58 -17.86 -8.87
CA HIS A 140 4.22 -17.41 -10.10
C HIS A 140 4.54 -15.91 -10.07
N GLU A 141 3.62 -15.10 -9.58
CA GLU A 141 3.84 -13.65 -9.41
C GLU A 141 4.98 -13.36 -8.43
N ILE A 142 5.05 -14.07 -7.29
CA ILE A 142 6.17 -13.94 -6.34
C ILE A 142 7.51 -14.30 -7.00
N ASP A 143 7.55 -15.38 -7.78
CA ASP A 143 8.74 -15.79 -8.51
C ASP A 143 9.17 -14.74 -9.55
N SER A 144 8.21 -14.17 -10.28
CA SER A 144 8.46 -13.10 -11.26
C SER A 144 9.06 -11.88 -10.58
N ILE A 145 8.44 -11.41 -9.50
CA ILE A 145 8.90 -10.24 -8.75
C ILE A 145 10.30 -10.48 -8.17
N TYR A 146 10.57 -11.67 -7.61
CA TYR A 146 11.90 -12.01 -7.11
C TYR A 146 12.94 -12.01 -8.24
N SER A 147 12.62 -12.62 -9.37
CA SER A 147 13.50 -12.65 -10.55
C SER A 147 13.83 -11.24 -11.05
N GLU A 148 12.83 -10.37 -11.14
CA GLU A 148 12.99 -9.02 -11.70
C GLU A 148 13.71 -8.05 -10.76
N ASN A 149 13.50 -8.18 -9.45
CA ASN A 149 13.94 -7.16 -8.49
C ASN A 149 15.08 -7.63 -7.59
N CYS A 150 15.22 -8.94 -7.38
CA CYS A 150 16.22 -9.50 -6.47
C CYS A 150 17.39 -10.19 -7.16
N VAL A 151 17.33 -10.40 -8.47
CA VAL A 151 18.43 -11.00 -9.24
C VAL A 151 18.92 -9.99 -10.27
N GLN A 152 20.22 -9.74 -10.29
CA GLN A 152 20.78 -8.85 -11.30
C GLN A 152 20.60 -9.46 -12.71
N PRO A 153 20.09 -8.69 -13.68
CA PRO A 153 19.88 -9.18 -15.04
C PRO A 153 21.17 -9.75 -15.65
N GLY A 154 21.07 -10.96 -16.20
CA GLY A 154 22.18 -11.63 -16.87
C GLY A 154 23.26 -12.20 -15.94
N THR A 155 23.05 -12.17 -14.61
CA THR A 155 23.98 -12.76 -13.64
C THR A 155 23.23 -13.64 -12.62
N THR A 156 23.97 -14.19 -11.65
CA THR A 156 23.41 -14.87 -10.47
C THR A 156 23.55 -14.04 -9.19
N GLU A 157 23.99 -12.79 -9.34
CA GLU A 157 24.14 -11.85 -8.24
C GLU A 157 22.78 -11.48 -7.68
N ARG A 158 22.71 -11.34 -6.35
CA ARG A 158 21.48 -11.10 -5.61
C ARG A 158 21.46 -9.67 -5.08
N LEU A 159 20.43 -8.93 -5.46
CA LEU A 159 20.14 -7.57 -5.01
C LEU A 159 19.26 -7.58 -3.75
N CYS A 160 18.44 -8.63 -3.64
CA CYS A 160 17.81 -9.12 -2.43
C CYS A 160 17.90 -10.67 -2.38
#